data_AF-A0A962YRW0-F1
#
_entry.id   AF-A0A962YRW0-F1
#
_cell.length_a   1.000
_cell.length_b   1.000
_cell.length_c   1.000
_cell.angle_alpha   90.00
_cell.angle_beta   90.00
_cell.angle_gamma   90.00
#
_symmetry.space_group_name_H-M   'P 1'
#
loop_
_entity.id
_entity.type
_entity.pdbx_description
1 polymer ?
#
loop_
_entity_poly.entity_id
_entity_poly.type
_entity_poly.pdbx_seq_one_letter_code
_entity_poly.pdbx_strand_id
1 'polypeptide(L)'
;MAAKEPSHTAFSRTAFFNSRVPDSMRAKSAAVIVKPDTHCAELVSLLASTRKSCALVTDSAGHPLGIITEQDIARRVAYRVPPDTPVDKVMTAPVLTVQRGQPLYQAVAVLLRHDFQQIPVVDHQGQLAGILSLRDIQMAASGGLMHQIEQLSHEGTTEGLQAVKAARIELAQALFADNVPATEIQRLLTSINNDLYRRIGEMALKQMAAEGWGDPPVHAATIVMGSGGRGENFLFPDQDNGFIIADYPDREHTRIDAFYIELAEQLCRILNEIGFPYCKGHCMAVNPLWRKTLSQWIEQIKLWGQKSNFVAIRLSDIFFDFQPVWGDVELAHQLRRTVSRLIQKNPFFLKQMFLDKTQHNVALGFLGRFVTEKANRDYRGQIDLKYTGTVPLVGAVRLLALREGVEETPTLERIRALGKLGVFSASEQEDLSAAFSLLAEILLEKQLADFNSGRRVGYYVDPKTLSKRQRWLLLDALRSINALRDRVHYEFTAQLF
;
A
#
# COMPACT_ATOMS: atom_id res chain seq x y z
N MET A 1 -49.75 -5.87 7.99
CA MET A 1 -48.43 -5.99 8.65
C MET A 1 -47.44 -5.18 7.85
N ALA A 2 -47.05 -4.02 8.36
CA ALA A 2 -46.08 -3.14 7.71
C ALA A 2 -44.68 -3.75 7.84
N ALA A 3 -44.00 -3.96 6.71
CA ALA A 3 -42.61 -4.35 6.67
C ALA A 3 -41.75 -3.16 7.11
N LYS A 4 -40.93 -3.37 8.13
CA LYS A 4 -39.90 -2.41 8.59
C LYS A 4 -38.85 -2.27 7.49
N GLU A 5 -38.70 -1.06 6.95
CA GLU A 5 -37.52 -0.68 6.16
C GLU A 5 -36.25 -0.75 7.03
N PRO A 6 -35.11 -1.23 6.50
CA PRO A 6 -33.84 -1.15 7.19
C PRO A 6 -33.37 0.32 7.20
N SER A 7 -33.16 0.85 8.40
CA SER A 7 -32.64 2.20 8.61
C SER A 7 -31.19 2.28 8.15
N HIS A 8 -30.98 2.70 6.90
CA HIS A 8 -29.67 3.14 6.42
C HIS A 8 -29.35 4.50 7.04
N THR A 9 -28.64 4.51 8.17
CA THR A 9 -27.97 5.72 8.66
C THR A 9 -26.73 5.97 7.80
N ALA A 10 -26.94 6.63 6.65
CA ALA A 10 -25.89 7.15 5.79
C ALA A 10 -25.15 8.29 6.52
N PHE A 11 -23.82 8.23 6.60
CA PHE A 11 -23.02 9.31 7.13
C PHE A 11 -22.86 10.39 6.05
N SER A 12 -23.80 11.33 6.00
CA SER A 12 -23.73 12.50 5.11
C SER A 12 -22.40 13.27 5.30
N ARG A 13 -21.86 13.90 4.25
CA ARG A 13 -20.73 14.85 4.34
C ARG A 13 -20.91 15.93 5.42
N THR A 14 -22.14 16.25 5.79
CA THR A 14 -22.47 17.17 6.90
C THR A 14 -22.18 16.55 8.28
N ALA A 15 -22.27 15.23 8.42
CA ALA A 15 -22.04 14.52 9.67
C ALA A 15 -20.56 14.62 10.11
N PHE A 16 -19.60 14.53 9.19
CA PHE A 16 -18.17 14.71 9.53
C PHE A 16 -17.84 16.11 10.08
N PHE A 17 -18.45 17.17 9.52
CA PHE A 17 -18.29 18.53 10.04
C PHE A 17 -19.01 18.74 11.40
N ASN A 18 -19.99 17.90 11.70
CA ASN A 18 -20.71 17.91 12.97
C ASN A 18 -20.13 16.92 14.02
N SER A 19 -19.24 16.01 13.61
CA SER A 19 -18.56 15.07 14.50
C SER A 19 -17.56 15.77 15.41
N ARG A 20 -17.40 15.20 16.60
CA ARG A 20 -16.40 15.60 17.60
C ARG A 20 -15.39 14.50 17.80
N VAL A 21 -14.23 14.86 18.35
CA VAL A 21 -13.18 13.89 18.71
C VAL A 21 -13.69 12.65 19.49
N PRO A 22 -14.65 12.73 20.43
CA PRO A 22 -15.15 11.56 21.15
C PRO A 22 -15.87 10.53 20.27
N ASP A 23 -16.36 10.94 19.10
CA ASP A 23 -17.08 10.05 18.17
C ASP A 23 -16.15 9.08 17.44
N SER A 24 -14.83 9.33 17.49
CA SER A 24 -13.84 8.52 16.77
C SER A 24 -12.58 8.24 17.58
N MET A 25 -12.42 8.79 18.78
CA MET A 25 -11.26 8.48 19.63
C MET A 25 -11.45 7.14 20.35
N ARG A 26 -10.34 6.47 20.65
CA ARG A 26 -10.31 5.37 21.61
C ARG A 26 -9.98 5.92 23.00
N ALA A 27 -10.62 5.37 24.04
CA ALA A 27 -10.36 5.76 25.42
C ALA A 27 -8.91 5.46 25.83
N LYS A 28 -8.41 6.15 26.86
CA LYS A 28 -7.02 5.97 27.35
C LYS A 28 -6.65 4.51 27.69
N SER A 29 -7.63 3.68 28.10
CA SER A 29 -7.44 2.26 28.37
C SER A 29 -7.06 1.43 27.13
N ALA A 30 -7.27 1.96 25.92
CA ALA A 30 -6.92 1.28 24.68
C ALA A 30 -5.45 1.50 24.25
N ALA A 31 -4.75 2.44 24.90
CA ALA A 31 -3.35 2.78 24.64
C ALA A 31 -2.44 2.17 25.71
N VAL A 32 -1.20 1.85 25.33
CA VAL A 32 -0.13 1.58 26.30
C VAL A 32 0.32 2.91 26.87
N ILE A 33 0.29 3.03 28.20
CA ILE A 33 0.69 4.25 28.91
C ILE A 33 1.85 3.87 29.83
N VAL A 34 2.96 4.58 29.71
CA VAL A 34 4.19 4.35 30.49
C VAL A 34 4.66 5.66 31.13
N LYS A 35 5.54 5.53 32.13
CA LYS A 35 6.18 6.68 32.77
C LYS A 35 7.47 7.06 32.03
N PRO A 36 8.01 8.27 32.21
CA PRO A 36 9.23 8.71 31.53
C PRO A 36 10.47 7.87 31.87
N ASP A 37 10.50 7.33 33.08
CA ASP A 37 11.56 6.50 33.64
C ASP A 37 11.40 5.00 33.33
N THR A 38 10.30 4.59 32.67
CA THR A 38 10.14 3.21 32.20
C THR A 38 11.31 2.84 31.28
N HIS A 39 11.89 1.65 31.47
CA HIS A 39 13.01 1.19 30.66
C HIS A 39 12.56 0.73 29.27
N CYS A 40 13.40 0.95 28.26
CA CYS A 40 13.13 0.56 26.88
C CYS A 40 12.81 -0.94 26.73
N ALA A 41 13.49 -1.83 27.46
CA ALA A 41 13.21 -3.26 27.43
C ALA A 41 11.78 -3.60 27.88
N GLU A 42 11.33 -2.95 28.95
CA GLU A 42 9.99 -3.12 29.51
C GLU A 42 8.94 -2.60 28.52
N LEU A 43 9.18 -1.42 27.92
CA LEU A 43 8.32 -0.86 26.88
C LEU A 43 8.16 -1.83 25.70
N VAL A 44 9.26 -2.40 25.20
CA VAL A 44 9.23 -3.35 24.07
C VAL A 44 8.42 -4.60 24.44
N SER A 45 8.64 -5.15 25.63
CA SER A 45 7.89 -6.31 26.13
C SER A 45 6.39 -6.01 26.28
N LEU A 46 6.06 -4.80 26.76
CA LEU A 46 4.68 -4.35 26.94
C LEU A 46 3.96 -4.18 25.60
N LEU A 47 4.62 -3.60 24.60
CA LEU A 47 4.04 -3.47 23.25
C LEU A 47 3.88 -4.82 22.56
N ALA A 48 4.85 -5.72 22.70
CA ALA A 48 4.79 -7.07 22.14
C ALA A 48 3.65 -7.90 22.78
N SER A 49 3.53 -7.88 24.11
CA SER A 49 2.49 -8.64 24.83
C SER A 49 1.08 -8.07 24.60
N THR A 50 0.94 -6.76 24.47
CA THR A 50 -0.36 -6.10 24.22
C THR A 50 -0.74 -6.01 22.74
N ARG A 51 0.18 -6.35 21.83
CA ARG A 51 0.05 -6.20 20.36
C ARG A 51 -0.32 -4.77 19.95
N LYS A 52 0.28 -3.78 20.61
CA LYS A 52 0.05 -2.34 20.35
C LYS A 52 1.25 -1.75 19.63
N SER A 53 1.00 -0.83 18.69
CA SER A 53 2.03 -0.23 17.82
C SER A 53 2.61 1.09 18.36
N CYS A 54 2.16 1.56 19.53
CA CYS A 54 2.71 2.74 20.19
C CYS A 54 2.44 2.76 21.70
N ALA A 55 3.24 3.55 22.41
CA ALA A 55 3.00 3.93 23.79
C ALA A 55 3.00 5.45 23.97
N LEU A 56 2.17 5.91 24.90
CA LEU A 56 2.11 7.29 25.36
C LEU A 56 2.88 7.42 26.68
N VAL A 57 3.73 8.43 26.76
CA VAL A 57 4.50 8.74 27.96
C VAL A 57 3.79 9.86 28.70
N THR A 58 3.41 9.62 29.96
CA THR A 58 2.70 10.63 30.77
C THR A 58 3.44 10.94 32.06
N ASP A 59 3.27 12.16 32.59
CA ASP A 59 3.69 12.48 33.96
C ASP A 59 2.80 11.81 35.02
N SER A 60 3.13 12.00 36.30
CA SER A 60 2.35 11.46 37.42
C SER A 60 0.94 12.06 37.55
N ALA A 61 0.69 13.23 36.93
CA ALA A 61 -0.60 13.89 36.90
C ALA A 61 -1.45 13.48 35.67
N GLY A 62 -0.90 12.63 34.79
CA GLY A 62 -1.58 12.12 33.59
C GLY A 62 -1.47 13.01 32.36
N HIS A 63 -0.59 14.02 32.35
CA HIS A 63 -0.34 14.84 31.17
C HIS A 63 0.58 14.11 30.18
N PRO A 64 0.25 14.07 28.87
CA PRO A 64 1.10 13.45 27.88
C PRO A 64 2.36 14.29 27.62
N LEU A 65 3.53 13.68 27.81
CA LEU A 65 4.84 14.29 27.60
C LEU A 65 5.42 13.91 26.23
N GLY A 66 5.18 12.67 25.78
CA GLY A 66 5.74 12.13 24.55
C GLY A 66 4.98 10.94 24.01
N ILE A 67 5.33 10.54 22.79
CA ILE A 67 4.84 9.32 22.14
C ILE A 67 6.03 8.54 21.56
N ILE A 68 5.93 7.21 21.60
CA ILE A 68 6.88 6.31 20.97
C ILE A 68 6.15 5.26 20.14
N THR A 69 6.54 5.11 18.88
CA THR A 69 5.93 4.16 17.94
C THR A 69 6.83 2.94 17.71
N GLU A 70 6.29 1.88 17.14
CA GLU A 70 7.06 0.70 16.72
C GLU A 70 8.20 1.08 15.74
N GLN A 71 7.97 2.06 14.87
CA GLN A 71 8.99 2.58 13.97
C GLN A 71 10.10 3.33 14.72
N ASP A 72 9.76 4.06 15.78
CA ASP A 72 10.76 4.70 16.65
C ASP A 72 11.56 3.66 17.44
N ILE A 73 10.93 2.57 17.87
CA ILE A 73 11.61 1.44 18.54
C ILE A 73 12.62 0.81 17.60
N ALA A 74 12.22 0.45 16.38
CA ALA A 74 13.12 -0.13 15.39
C ALA A 74 14.29 0.81 15.03
N ARG A 75 14.04 2.13 14.98
CA ARG A 75 15.05 3.13 14.56
C ARG A 75 15.96 3.64 15.67
N ARG A 76 15.46 3.74 16.90
CA ARG A 76 16.11 4.44 18.02
C ARG A 76 16.44 3.52 19.18
N VAL A 77 15.70 2.42 19.34
CA VAL A 77 15.81 1.54 20.51
C VAL A 77 16.55 0.25 20.16
N ALA A 78 16.02 -0.52 19.21
CA ALA A 78 16.60 -1.79 18.80
C ALA A 78 18.06 -1.60 18.34
N TYR A 79 18.99 -2.24 19.06
CA TYR A 79 20.43 -2.27 18.76
C TYR A 79 21.17 -0.93 18.85
N ARG A 80 20.56 0.13 19.40
CA ARG A 80 21.18 1.48 19.47
C ARG A 80 21.32 2.07 20.86
N VAL A 81 20.49 1.66 21.82
CA VAL A 81 20.61 2.11 23.21
C VAL A 81 20.55 0.91 24.16
N PRO A 82 21.19 1.01 25.35
CA PRO A 82 21.08 0.01 26.39
C PRO A 82 19.62 -0.31 26.76
N PRO A 83 19.26 -1.57 27.08
CA PRO A 83 17.88 -1.97 27.39
C PRO A 83 17.26 -1.24 28.59
N ASP A 84 18.09 -0.77 29.52
CA ASP A 84 17.76 0.03 30.72
C ASP A 84 17.66 1.53 30.44
N THR A 85 17.81 1.98 29.18
CA THR A 85 17.63 3.39 28.83
C THR A 85 16.19 3.83 29.12
N PRO A 86 15.99 4.94 29.86
CA PRO A 86 14.65 5.50 30.07
C PRO A 86 13.98 5.95 28.78
N VAL A 87 12.67 5.75 28.68
CA VAL A 87 11.87 6.08 27.48
C VAL A 87 11.86 7.59 27.17
N ASP A 88 12.03 8.46 28.17
CA ASP A 88 12.12 9.92 27.98
C ASP A 88 13.26 10.35 27.02
N LYS A 89 14.31 9.53 26.88
CA LYS A 89 15.46 9.82 26.01
C LYS A 89 15.22 9.47 24.54
N VAL A 90 14.19 8.69 24.25
CA VAL A 90 13.95 8.14 22.90
C VAL A 90 12.57 8.49 22.34
N MET A 91 11.65 8.95 23.19
CA MET A 91 10.31 9.41 22.80
C MET A 91 10.36 10.65 21.90
N THR A 92 9.31 10.82 21.09
CA THR A 92 9.08 12.08 20.38
C THR A 92 8.39 13.06 21.34
N ALA A 93 9.07 14.16 21.65
CA ALA A 93 8.61 15.19 22.58
C ALA A 93 9.02 16.61 22.13
N PRO A 94 8.23 17.66 22.44
CA PRO A 94 6.91 17.61 23.07
C PRO A 94 5.86 16.98 22.13
N VAL A 95 4.96 16.18 22.67
CA VAL A 95 3.88 15.57 21.86
C VAL A 95 2.79 16.60 21.57
N LEU A 96 2.40 16.69 20.30
CA LEU A 96 1.24 17.48 19.90
C LEU A 96 -0.03 16.74 20.31
N THR A 97 -1.02 17.45 20.84
CA THR A 97 -2.29 16.89 21.34
C THR A 97 -3.49 17.59 20.73
N VAL A 98 -4.65 16.93 20.78
CA VAL A 98 -5.95 17.52 20.44
C VAL A 98 -6.89 17.52 21.64
N GLN A 99 -7.80 18.50 21.70
CA GLN A 99 -8.76 18.60 22.79
C GLN A 99 -9.94 17.63 22.57
N ARG A 100 -10.35 16.91 23.63
CA ARG A 100 -11.49 15.99 23.61
C ARG A 100 -12.79 16.67 23.16
N GLY A 101 -12.96 17.95 23.49
CA GLY A 101 -14.15 18.72 23.11
C GLY A 101 -14.14 19.25 21.68
N GLN A 102 -13.03 19.21 20.95
CA GLN A 102 -12.92 19.91 19.67
C GLN A 102 -13.64 19.17 18.52
N PRO A 103 -14.05 19.89 17.46
CA PRO A 103 -14.58 19.27 16.25
C PRO A 103 -13.59 18.30 15.59
N LEU A 104 -14.09 17.17 15.08
CA LEU A 104 -13.25 16.10 14.52
C LEU A 104 -12.42 16.58 13.33
N TYR A 105 -12.99 17.42 12.45
CA TYR A 105 -12.29 17.97 11.30
C TYR A 105 -11.04 18.79 11.69
N GLN A 106 -11.04 19.45 12.86
CA GLN A 106 -9.87 20.18 13.36
C GLN A 106 -8.77 19.22 13.79
N ALA A 107 -9.13 18.10 14.44
CA ALA A 107 -8.16 17.06 14.80
C ALA A 107 -7.56 16.40 13.56
N VAL A 108 -8.38 16.13 12.54
CA VAL A 108 -7.95 15.60 11.23
C VAL A 108 -6.99 16.56 10.54
N ALA A 109 -7.26 17.87 10.57
CA ALA A 109 -6.35 18.86 10.00
C ALA A 109 -4.97 18.85 10.67
N VAL A 110 -4.89 18.60 11.99
CA VAL A 110 -3.62 18.44 12.71
C VAL A 110 -2.90 17.17 12.26
N LEU A 111 -3.60 16.03 12.20
CA LEU A 111 -3.03 14.76 11.73
C LEU A 111 -2.43 14.89 10.33
N LEU A 112 -3.17 15.48 9.38
CA LEU A 112 -2.73 15.65 7.99
C LEU A 112 -1.58 16.66 7.85
N ARG A 113 -1.63 17.79 8.56
CA ARG A 113 -0.59 18.83 8.48
C ARG A 113 0.77 18.32 8.95
N HIS A 114 0.78 17.43 9.93
CA HIS A 114 1.99 16.91 10.54
C HIS A 114 2.35 15.48 10.10
N ASP A 115 1.59 14.92 9.14
CA ASP A 115 1.74 13.55 8.65
C ASP A 115 1.74 12.49 9.77
N PHE A 116 0.86 12.70 10.76
CA PHE A 116 0.71 11.81 11.89
C PHE A 116 -0.37 10.77 11.63
N GLN A 117 -0.07 9.51 11.97
CA GLN A 117 -1.06 8.42 11.93
C GLN A 117 -2.02 8.46 13.12
N GLN A 118 -1.57 9.03 14.24
CA GLN A 118 -2.32 9.10 15.49
C GLN A 118 -1.86 10.28 16.34
N ILE A 119 -2.75 10.77 17.19
CA ILE A 119 -2.53 11.91 18.07
C ILE A 119 -3.19 11.68 19.44
N PRO A 120 -2.52 11.98 20.56
CA PRO A 120 -3.13 11.92 21.88
C PRO A 120 -4.26 12.95 22.03
N VAL A 121 -5.33 12.53 22.68
CA VAL A 121 -6.48 13.37 23.02
C VAL A 121 -6.42 13.73 24.50
N VAL A 122 -6.48 15.01 24.82
CA VAL A 122 -6.50 15.52 26.20
C VAL A 122 -7.87 16.10 26.57
N ASP A 123 -8.22 16.07 27.84
CA ASP A 123 -9.39 16.80 28.34
C ASP A 123 -9.08 18.28 28.61
N HIS A 124 -10.07 18.99 29.15
CA HIS A 124 -9.97 20.41 29.50
C HIS A 124 -8.90 20.74 30.55
N GLN A 125 -8.43 19.75 31.32
CA GLN A 125 -7.35 19.91 32.31
C GLN A 125 -5.98 19.56 31.71
N GLY A 126 -5.93 19.16 30.44
CA GLY A 126 -4.71 18.70 29.78
C GLY A 126 -4.36 17.24 30.06
N GLN A 127 -5.20 16.51 30.80
CA GLN A 127 -4.97 15.11 31.12
C GLN A 127 -5.32 14.22 29.93
N LEU A 128 -4.57 13.13 29.76
CA LEU A 128 -4.80 12.17 28.69
C LEU A 128 -6.20 11.53 28.81
N ALA A 129 -7.05 11.80 27.83
CA ALA A 129 -8.37 11.23 27.69
C ALA A 129 -8.41 10.01 26.77
N GLY A 130 -7.53 9.97 25.76
CA GLY A 130 -7.53 8.90 24.76
C GLY A 130 -6.52 9.11 23.64
N ILE A 131 -6.71 8.38 22.55
CA ILE A 131 -5.93 8.48 21.32
C ILE A 131 -6.87 8.50 20.11
N LEU A 132 -6.56 9.35 19.13
CA LEU A 132 -7.29 9.43 17.87
C LEU A 132 -6.35 9.04 16.74
N SER A 133 -6.73 8.06 15.92
CA SER A 133 -5.97 7.69 14.72
C SER A 133 -6.76 7.95 13.43
N LEU A 134 -6.04 8.12 12.32
CA LEU A 134 -6.66 8.21 10.99
C LEU A 134 -7.51 6.97 10.70
N ARG A 135 -7.07 5.79 11.16
CA ARG A 135 -7.83 4.54 11.09
C ARG A 135 -9.16 4.65 11.85
N ASP A 136 -9.14 5.15 13.09
CA ASP A 136 -10.37 5.25 13.91
C ASP A 136 -11.38 6.24 13.29
N ILE A 137 -10.89 7.32 12.67
CA ILE A 137 -11.71 8.28 11.92
C ILE A 137 -12.36 7.61 10.70
N GLN A 138 -11.59 6.82 9.96
CA GLN A 138 -12.10 6.04 8.83
C GLN A 138 -13.10 4.95 9.27
N MET A 139 -12.88 4.33 10.44
CA MET A 139 -13.80 3.35 11.04
C MET A 139 -15.14 3.98 11.41
N ALA A 140 -15.12 5.16 12.06
CA ALA A 140 -16.33 5.89 12.38
C ALA A 140 -17.10 6.34 11.12
N ALA A 141 -16.36 6.75 10.08
CA ALA A 141 -16.94 7.12 8.80
C ALA A 141 -17.55 5.93 8.04
N SER A 142 -17.06 4.70 8.25
CA SER A 142 -17.53 3.50 7.54
C SER A 142 -18.69 2.74 8.23
N GLY A 143 -19.35 3.35 9.23
CA GLY A 143 -20.57 2.78 9.84
C GLY A 143 -20.38 1.44 10.56
N GLY A 144 -19.17 1.13 11.05
CA GLY A 144 -18.89 -0.11 11.78
C GLY A 144 -18.50 -1.33 10.93
N LEU A 145 -18.53 -1.21 9.60
CA LEU A 145 -18.12 -2.30 8.69
C LEU A 145 -16.64 -2.68 8.87
N MET A 146 -15.78 -1.70 9.17
CA MET A 146 -14.39 -1.99 9.54
C MET A 146 -14.26 -2.81 10.84
N HIS A 147 -15.18 -2.65 11.79
CA HIS A 147 -15.20 -3.48 13.00
C HIS A 147 -15.65 -4.91 12.68
N GLN A 148 -16.62 -5.09 11.79
CA GLN A 148 -17.01 -6.41 11.32
C GLN A 148 -15.85 -7.10 10.59
N ILE A 149 -15.14 -6.37 9.71
CA ILE A 149 -13.92 -6.86 9.07
C ILE A 149 -12.89 -7.27 10.14
N GLU A 150 -12.67 -6.46 11.17
CA GLU A 150 -11.73 -6.78 12.24
C GLU A 150 -12.18 -7.99 13.08
N GLN A 151 -13.47 -8.14 13.36
CA GLN A 151 -14.04 -9.31 14.04
C GLN A 151 -13.87 -10.59 13.21
N LEU A 152 -14.27 -10.57 11.93
CA LEU A 152 -14.08 -11.68 10.98
C LEU A 152 -12.60 -12.06 10.87
N SER A 153 -11.73 -11.07 11.02
CA SER A 153 -10.30 -11.29 10.95
C SER A 153 -9.75 -12.10 12.15
N HIS A 154 -10.39 -12.06 13.32
CA HIS A 154 -9.91 -12.73 14.53
C HIS A 154 -10.15 -14.25 14.56
N GLU A 155 -10.96 -14.80 13.65
CA GLU A 155 -11.27 -16.22 13.63
C GLU A 155 -10.08 -17.07 13.16
N GLY A 156 -9.14 -16.51 12.40
CA GLY A 156 -7.92 -17.21 11.96
C GLY A 156 -8.18 -18.44 11.08
N THR A 157 -9.39 -18.58 10.55
CA THR A 157 -9.83 -19.65 9.64
C THR A 157 -9.86 -19.16 8.20
N THR A 158 -9.77 -20.08 7.25
CA THR A 158 -9.90 -19.77 5.82
C THR A 158 -11.25 -19.11 5.50
N GLU A 159 -12.32 -19.55 6.16
CA GLU A 159 -13.67 -19.00 6.05
C GLU A 159 -13.73 -17.54 6.55
N GLY A 160 -13.12 -17.25 7.70
CA GLY A 160 -13.03 -15.87 8.22
C GLY A 160 -12.26 -14.94 7.27
N LEU A 161 -11.17 -15.43 6.68
CA LEU A 161 -10.41 -14.68 5.66
C LEU A 161 -11.22 -14.44 4.38
N GLN A 162 -12.02 -15.42 3.93
CA GLN A 162 -12.96 -15.24 2.80
C GLN A 162 -14.03 -14.21 3.12
N ALA A 163 -14.55 -14.20 4.36
CA ALA A 163 -15.53 -13.21 4.79
C ALA A 163 -14.94 -11.79 4.80
N VAL A 164 -13.70 -11.61 5.32
CA VAL A 164 -12.95 -10.35 5.20
C VAL A 164 -12.77 -9.96 3.73
N LYS A 165 -12.45 -10.93 2.86
CA LYS A 165 -12.26 -10.71 1.43
C LYS A 165 -13.57 -10.23 0.76
N ALA A 166 -14.73 -10.70 1.19
CA ALA A 166 -16.02 -10.25 0.66
C ALA A 166 -16.40 -8.86 1.20
N ALA A 167 -16.30 -8.67 2.51
CA ALA A 167 -16.69 -7.43 3.20
C ALA A 167 -15.92 -6.19 2.72
N ARG A 168 -14.69 -6.34 2.19
CA ARG A 168 -13.95 -5.19 1.63
C ARG A 168 -14.68 -4.51 0.46
N ILE A 169 -15.52 -5.24 -0.28
CA ILE A 169 -16.22 -4.69 -1.44
C ILE A 169 -17.34 -3.77 -0.96
N GLU A 170 -18.10 -4.22 0.04
CA GLU A 170 -19.12 -3.41 0.72
C GLU A 170 -18.49 -2.14 1.32
N LEU A 171 -17.28 -2.27 1.88
CA LEU A 171 -16.53 -1.13 2.41
C LEU A 171 -16.15 -0.14 1.31
N ALA A 172 -15.63 -0.63 0.19
CA ALA A 172 -15.31 0.22 -0.95
C ALA A 172 -16.57 0.95 -1.47
N GLN A 173 -17.72 0.27 -1.50
CA GLN A 173 -19.00 0.85 -1.90
C GLN A 173 -19.45 1.97 -0.97
N ALA A 174 -19.45 1.71 0.34
CA ALA A 174 -19.83 2.69 1.35
C ALA A 174 -18.94 3.94 1.28
N LEU A 175 -17.62 3.75 1.27
CA LEU A 175 -16.66 4.85 1.20
C LEU A 175 -16.79 5.64 -0.12
N PHE A 176 -17.01 4.95 -1.23
CA PHE A 176 -17.19 5.62 -2.52
C PHE A 176 -18.50 6.42 -2.56
N ALA A 177 -19.60 5.89 -2.01
CA ALA A 177 -20.86 6.60 -1.86
C ALA A 177 -20.72 7.86 -0.98
N ASP A 178 -19.86 7.81 0.03
CA ASP A 178 -19.52 8.95 0.89
C ASP A 178 -18.52 9.94 0.25
N ASN A 179 -18.19 9.74 -1.03
CA ASN A 179 -17.25 10.56 -1.81
C ASN A 179 -15.83 10.60 -1.21
N VAL A 180 -15.39 9.51 -0.57
CA VAL A 180 -13.98 9.34 -0.22
C VAL A 180 -13.18 9.19 -1.53
N PRO A 181 -12.03 9.89 -1.66
CA PRO A 181 -11.22 9.78 -2.88
C PRO A 181 -10.85 8.33 -3.19
N ALA A 182 -11.00 7.93 -4.46
CA ALA A 182 -10.74 6.56 -4.89
C ALA A 182 -9.32 6.09 -4.57
N THR A 183 -8.34 6.99 -4.59
CA THR A 183 -6.95 6.71 -4.22
C THR A 183 -6.79 6.34 -2.73
N GLU A 184 -7.60 6.91 -1.84
CA GLU A 184 -7.63 6.51 -0.43
C GLU A 184 -8.31 5.16 -0.23
N ILE A 185 -9.38 4.91 -0.98
CA ILE A 185 -10.04 3.60 -0.99
C ILE A 185 -9.06 2.52 -1.46
N GLN A 186 -8.30 2.76 -2.54
CA GLN A 186 -7.25 1.84 -3.01
C GLN A 186 -6.19 1.56 -1.93
N ARG A 187 -5.73 2.61 -1.23
CA ARG A 187 -4.78 2.48 -0.12
C ARG A 187 -5.33 1.56 0.97
N LEU A 188 -6.58 1.78 1.37
CA LEU A 188 -7.24 0.99 2.41
C LEU A 188 -7.43 -0.47 1.98
N LEU A 189 -7.94 -0.71 0.76
CA LEU A 189 -8.09 -2.05 0.21
C LEU A 189 -6.75 -2.78 0.14
N THR A 190 -5.68 -2.09 -0.26
CA THR A 190 -4.33 -2.67 -0.28
C THR A 190 -3.84 -3.00 1.12
N SER A 191 -4.08 -2.12 2.10
CA SER A 191 -3.74 -2.40 3.50
C SER A 191 -4.45 -3.63 4.04
N ILE A 192 -5.75 -3.79 3.74
CA ILE A 192 -6.52 -4.99 4.10
C ILE A 192 -5.93 -6.23 3.41
N ASN A 193 -5.60 -6.14 2.13
CA ASN A 193 -4.97 -7.25 1.40
C ASN A 193 -3.61 -7.64 2.02
N ASN A 194 -2.76 -6.66 2.36
CA ASN A 194 -1.47 -6.90 2.99
C ASN A 194 -1.61 -7.57 4.37
N ASP A 195 -2.66 -7.22 5.11
CA ASP A 195 -2.98 -7.87 6.37
C ASP A 195 -3.45 -9.32 6.19
N LEU A 196 -4.22 -9.61 5.13
CA LEU A 196 -4.55 -10.99 4.74
C LEU A 196 -3.27 -11.78 4.40
N TYR A 197 -2.35 -11.21 3.62
CA TYR A 197 -1.04 -11.84 3.35
C TYR A 197 -0.28 -12.21 4.62
N ARG A 198 -0.26 -11.30 5.61
CA ARG A 198 0.40 -11.52 6.91
C ARG A 198 -0.20 -12.72 7.64
N ARG A 199 -1.52 -12.74 7.78
CA ARG A 199 -2.25 -13.80 8.50
C ARG A 199 -2.11 -15.15 7.81
N ILE A 200 -2.18 -15.17 6.48
CA ILE A 200 -2.00 -16.40 5.71
C ILE A 200 -0.58 -16.93 5.85
N GLY A 201 0.43 -16.05 5.85
CA GLY A 201 1.82 -16.45 6.13
C GLY A 201 1.96 -17.09 7.51
N GLU A 202 1.35 -16.51 8.54
CA GLU A 202 1.33 -17.07 9.91
C GLU A 202 0.57 -18.42 9.98
N MET A 203 -0.55 -18.54 9.27
CA MET A 203 -1.32 -19.78 9.17
C MET A 203 -0.52 -20.89 8.48
N ALA A 204 0.11 -20.59 7.34
CA ALA A 204 0.93 -21.53 6.60
C ALA A 204 2.11 -22.04 7.46
N LEU A 205 2.78 -21.16 8.20
CA LEU A 205 3.86 -21.57 9.10
C LEU A 205 3.39 -22.47 10.24
N LYS A 206 2.23 -22.16 10.85
CA LYS A 206 1.65 -23.02 11.88
C LYS A 206 1.29 -24.40 11.33
N GLN A 207 0.75 -24.45 10.11
CA GLN A 207 0.44 -25.70 9.43
C GLN A 207 1.72 -26.51 9.15
N MET A 208 2.73 -25.88 8.55
CA MET A 208 4.02 -26.53 8.29
C MET A 208 4.70 -27.03 9.57
N ALA A 209 4.64 -26.26 10.66
CA ALA A 209 5.18 -26.69 11.95
C ALA A 209 4.47 -27.96 12.47
N ALA A 210 3.14 -28.03 12.33
CA ALA A 210 2.36 -29.21 12.68
C ALA A 210 2.65 -30.43 11.77
N GLU A 211 3.04 -30.19 10.52
CA GLU A 211 3.48 -31.21 9.55
C GLU A 211 4.94 -31.67 9.77
N GLY A 212 5.65 -31.08 10.74
CA GLY A 212 7.00 -31.49 11.13
C GLY A 212 8.14 -30.71 10.46
N TRP A 213 7.85 -29.64 9.73
CA TRP A 213 8.87 -28.77 9.13
C TRP A 213 9.62 -27.92 10.17
N GLY A 214 8.99 -27.65 11.32
CA GLY A 214 9.53 -26.79 12.37
C GLY A 214 9.42 -25.29 12.06
N ASP A 215 10.22 -24.49 12.76
CA ASP A 215 10.29 -23.03 12.57
C ASP A 215 11.09 -22.66 11.30
N PRO A 216 10.90 -21.46 10.73
CA PRO A 216 11.71 -20.97 9.63
C PRO A 216 13.22 -21.11 9.91
N PRO A 217 13.98 -21.79 9.03
CA PRO A 217 15.37 -22.11 9.32
C PRO A 217 16.30 -20.89 9.25
N VAL A 218 15.86 -19.80 8.64
CA VAL A 218 16.50 -18.49 8.60
C VAL A 218 15.43 -17.40 8.59
N HIS A 219 15.81 -16.14 8.78
CA HIS A 219 14.89 -15.01 8.62
C HIS A 219 14.54 -14.80 7.14
N ALA A 220 13.31 -14.38 6.87
CA ALA A 220 12.87 -13.98 5.53
C ALA A 220 11.78 -12.91 5.62
N ALA A 221 11.57 -12.20 4.52
CA ALA A 221 10.48 -11.27 4.32
C ALA A 221 9.59 -11.73 3.16
N THR A 222 8.28 -11.72 3.37
CA THR A 222 7.31 -11.77 2.28
C THR A 222 7.13 -10.36 1.73
N ILE A 223 7.28 -10.23 0.42
CA ILE A 223 7.01 -8.99 -0.31
C ILE A 223 5.79 -9.15 -1.20
N VAL A 224 5.03 -8.06 -1.36
CA VAL A 224 4.05 -7.90 -2.44
C VAL A 224 4.58 -6.90 -3.44
N MET A 225 4.24 -7.09 -4.71
CA MET A 225 4.82 -6.34 -5.82
C MET A 225 3.73 -5.65 -6.67
N GLY A 226 4.16 -4.90 -7.69
CA GLY A 226 3.24 -4.25 -8.62
C GLY A 226 2.24 -3.33 -7.91
N SER A 227 0.95 -3.46 -8.24
CA SER A 227 -0.09 -2.60 -7.63
C SER A 227 -0.23 -2.80 -6.12
N GLY A 228 0.04 -4.02 -5.62
CA GLY A 228 0.04 -4.30 -4.18
C GLY A 228 1.17 -3.57 -3.48
N GLY A 229 2.36 -3.54 -4.06
CA GLY A 229 3.50 -2.83 -3.47
C GLY A 229 3.46 -1.31 -3.61
N ARG A 230 2.59 -0.76 -4.47
CA ARG A 230 2.31 0.69 -4.54
C ARG A 230 1.17 1.17 -3.65
N GLY A 231 0.38 0.28 -3.05
CA GLY A 231 -0.83 0.71 -2.33
C GLY A 231 -2.02 1.01 -3.26
N GLU A 232 -2.05 0.43 -4.46
CA GLU A 232 -2.95 0.82 -5.56
C GLU A 232 -3.86 -0.35 -6.02
N ASN A 233 -4.17 -1.30 -5.14
CA ASN A 233 -5.11 -2.37 -5.47
C ASN A 233 -6.54 -1.84 -5.63
N PHE A 234 -7.24 -2.40 -6.62
CA PHE A 234 -8.69 -2.29 -6.74
C PHE A 234 -9.38 -3.50 -6.06
N LEU A 235 -10.63 -3.79 -6.44
CA LEU A 235 -11.48 -4.78 -5.75
C LEU A 235 -10.98 -6.22 -5.89
N PHE A 236 -10.40 -6.57 -7.04
CA PHE A 236 -9.99 -7.94 -7.40
C PHE A 236 -8.54 -8.00 -7.90
N PRO A 237 -7.55 -7.75 -7.03
CA PRO A 237 -6.15 -7.94 -7.39
C PRO A 237 -5.82 -9.44 -7.48
N ASP A 238 -4.87 -9.78 -8.33
CA ASP A 238 -4.15 -11.06 -8.32
C ASP A 238 -3.06 -11.07 -7.25
N GLN A 239 -2.35 -12.20 -7.13
CA GLN A 239 -1.23 -12.35 -6.19
C GLN A 239 0.12 -12.12 -6.89
N ASP A 240 0.69 -10.93 -6.68
CA ASP A 240 2.07 -10.61 -7.03
C ASP A 240 2.93 -10.62 -5.75
N ASN A 241 3.68 -11.69 -5.49
CA ASN A 241 4.43 -11.87 -4.25
C ASN A 241 5.79 -12.56 -4.43
N GLY A 242 6.64 -12.48 -3.41
CA GLY A 242 7.96 -13.09 -3.39
C GLY A 242 8.53 -13.20 -1.98
N PHE A 243 9.64 -13.91 -1.86
CA PHE A 243 10.43 -13.98 -0.62
C PHE A 243 11.81 -13.35 -0.82
N ILE A 244 12.21 -12.57 0.17
CA ILE A 244 13.60 -12.15 0.38
C ILE A 244 14.10 -12.94 1.59
N ILE A 245 14.96 -13.91 1.35
CA ILE A 245 15.49 -14.80 2.39
C ILE A 245 16.83 -14.23 2.87
N ALA A 246 17.15 -14.34 4.16
CA ALA A 246 18.47 -14.01 4.65
C ALA A 246 19.53 -14.89 3.96
N ASP A 247 20.73 -14.36 3.76
CA ASP A 247 21.82 -15.16 3.18
C ASP A 247 22.21 -16.30 4.12
N TYR A 248 22.53 -17.46 3.54
CA TYR A 248 22.91 -18.66 4.26
C TYR A 248 24.00 -19.43 3.48
N PRO A 249 24.78 -20.31 4.14
CA PRO A 249 25.81 -21.10 3.47
C PRO A 249 25.22 -22.06 2.42
N ASP A 250 25.87 -22.17 1.25
CA ASP A 250 25.40 -23.02 0.13
C ASP A 250 25.12 -24.47 0.53
N ARG A 251 25.88 -25.03 1.49
CA ARG A 251 25.68 -26.39 2.02
C ARG A 251 24.29 -26.60 2.65
N GLU A 252 23.62 -25.53 3.08
CA GLU A 252 22.28 -25.59 3.67
C GLU A 252 21.16 -25.32 2.65
N HIS A 253 21.52 -25.00 1.39
CA HIS A 253 20.56 -24.58 0.37
C HIS A 253 19.43 -25.58 0.17
N THR A 254 19.74 -26.88 0.03
CA THR A 254 18.70 -27.92 -0.14
C THR A 254 17.68 -27.92 1.00
N ARG A 255 18.13 -27.73 2.24
CA ARG A 255 17.26 -27.76 3.43
C ARG A 255 16.44 -26.47 3.54
N ILE A 256 17.11 -25.33 3.41
CA ILE A 256 16.48 -24.01 3.59
C ILE A 256 15.54 -23.71 2.42
N ASP A 257 15.97 -23.97 1.19
CA ASP A 257 15.15 -23.73 0.02
C ASP A 257 13.91 -24.63 0.02
N ALA A 258 14.03 -25.92 0.39
CA ALA A 258 12.88 -26.82 0.51
C ALA A 258 11.81 -26.29 1.48
N PHE A 259 12.21 -25.75 2.63
CA PHE A 259 11.27 -25.11 3.56
C PHE A 259 10.52 -23.94 2.89
N TYR A 260 11.23 -23.07 2.16
CA TYR A 260 10.59 -21.93 1.49
C TYR A 260 9.82 -22.30 0.22
N ILE A 261 10.08 -23.46 -0.41
CA ILE A 261 9.21 -24.02 -1.46
C ILE A 261 7.86 -24.32 -0.85
N GLU A 262 7.83 -25.11 0.22
CA GLU A 262 6.61 -25.52 0.89
C GLU A 262 5.83 -24.30 1.39
N LEU A 263 6.50 -23.35 2.05
CA LEU A 263 5.86 -22.12 2.50
C LEU A 263 5.26 -21.31 1.35
N ALA A 264 5.95 -21.24 0.21
CA ALA A 264 5.43 -20.55 -0.97
C ALA A 264 4.20 -21.26 -1.54
N GLU A 265 4.21 -22.58 -1.63
CA GLU A 265 3.09 -23.39 -2.12
C GLU A 265 1.86 -23.22 -1.23
N GLN A 266 2.02 -23.35 0.10
CA GLN A 266 0.90 -23.15 1.03
C GLN A 266 0.37 -21.72 1.00
N LEU A 267 1.24 -20.70 1.02
CA LEU A 267 0.86 -19.30 0.92
C LEU A 267 0.04 -19.02 -0.35
N CYS A 268 0.57 -19.41 -1.51
CA CYS A 268 -0.07 -19.15 -2.80
C CYS A 268 -1.38 -19.93 -2.97
N ARG A 269 -1.45 -21.15 -2.45
CA ARG A 269 -2.67 -21.98 -2.44
C ARG A 269 -3.77 -21.35 -1.61
N ILE A 270 -3.48 -20.99 -0.35
CA ILE A 270 -4.46 -20.38 0.56
C ILE A 270 -4.93 -19.02 -0.01
N LEU A 271 -4.00 -18.20 -0.53
CA LEU A 271 -4.36 -16.95 -1.20
C LEU A 271 -5.36 -17.18 -2.34
N ASN A 272 -5.14 -18.20 -3.17
CA ASN A 272 -6.05 -18.54 -4.26
C ASN A 272 -7.41 -19.04 -3.73
N GLU A 273 -7.44 -19.90 -2.71
CA GLU A 273 -8.66 -20.39 -2.07
C GLU A 273 -9.52 -19.26 -1.49
N ILE A 274 -8.90 -18.21 -0.95
CA ILE A 274 -9.63 -17.05 -0.44
C ILE A 274 -9.94 -15.98 -1.50
N GLY A 275 -9.60 -16.22 -2.77
CA GLY A 275 -9.97 -15.34 -3.89
C GLY A 275 -8.92 -14.31 -4.34
N PHE A 276 -7.63 -14.54 -4.08
CA PHE A 276 -6.53 -13.89 -4.79
C PHE A 276 -6.01 -14.83 -5.89
N PRO A 277 -6.51 -14.71 -7.14
CA PRO A 277 -6.18 -15.67 -8.20
C PRO A 277 -4.69 -15.65 -8.52
N TYR A 278 -4.14 -16.82 -8.87
CA TYR A 278 -2.76 -16.96 -9.33
C TYR A 278 -2.43 -15.92 -10.42
N CYS A 279 -1.27 -15.27 -10.27
CA CYS A 279 -0.79 -14.30 -11.25
C CYS A 279 -0.49 -15.00 -12.59
N LYS A 280 -1.11 -14.51 -13.66
CA LYS A 280 -0.89 -15.01 -15.03
C LYS A 280 0.55 -14.81 -15.52
N GLY A 281 1.26 -13.83 -14.96
CA GLY A 281 2.67 -13.57 -15.22
C GLY A 281 3.63 -14.39 -14.36
N HIS A 282 3.13 -15.34 -13.55
CA HIS A 282 3.92 -16.18 -12.66
C HIS A 282 4.83 -15.38 -11.70
N CYS A 283 4.35 -14.21 -11.26
CA CYS A 283 5.03 -13.29 -10.34
C CYS A 283 4.77 -13.65 -8.87
N MET A 284 5.10 -14.89 -8.48
CA MET A 284 4.75 -15.46 -7.18
C MET A 284 5.94 -16.20 -6.56
N ALA A 285 5.99 -16.32 -5.24
CA ALA A 285 7.07 -16.98 -4.49
C ALA A 285 7.28 -18.45 -4.88
N VAL A 286 6.25 -19.13 -5.40
CA VAL A 286 6.36 -20.50 -5.93
C VAL A 286 7.32 -20.60 -7.12
N ASN A 287 7.55 -19.49 -7.83
CA ASN A 287 8.54 -19.40 -8.89
C ASN A 287 9.90 -18.96 -8.30
N PRO A 288 10.98 -19.75 -8.47
CA PRO A 288 12.32 -19.43 -7.94
C PRO A 288 12.91 -18.09 -8.38
N LEU A 289 12.36 -17.45 -9.41
CA LEU A 289 12.73 -16.07 -9.78
C LEU A 289 12.38 -15.06 -8.67
N TRP A 290 11.33 -15.33 -7.90
CA TRP A 290 10.77 -14.45 -6.87
C TRP A 290 11.02 -14.94 -5.45
N ARG A 291 11.82 -16.00 -5.28
CA ARG A 291 12.20 -16.60 -4.00
C ARG A 291 13.71 -16.75 -3.98
N LYS A 292 14.38 -15.79 -3.35
CA LYS A 292 15.84 -15.65 -3.40
C LYS A 292 16.39 -15.12 -2.09
N THR A 293 17.65 -15.41 -1.82
CA THR A 293 18.36 -14.71 -0.76
C THR A 293 18.57 -13.23 -1.12
N LEU A 294 18.89 -12.40 -0.13
CA LEU A 294 19.18 -10.99 -0.37
C LEU A 294 20.34 -10.80 -1.38
N SER A 295 21.43 -11.55 -1.23
CA SER A 295 22.55 -11.47 -2.18
C SER A 295 22.16 -11.96 -3.58
N GLN A 296 21.37 -13.03 -3.68
CA GLN A 296 20.86 -13.52 -4.95
C GLN A 296 19.92 -12.53 -5.64
N TRP A 297 19.09 -11.81 -4.89
CA TRP A 297 18.27 -10.72 -5.41
C TRP A 297 19.13 -9.61 -6.01
N ILE A 298 20.16 -9.16 -5.28
CA ILE A 298 21.08 -8.12 -5.75
C ILE A 298 21.79 -8.56 -7.04
N GLU A 299 22.29 -9.80 -7.10
CA GLU A 299 22.92 -10.36 -8.30
C GLU A 299 21.94 -10.47 -9.48
N GLN A 300 20.70 -10.88 -9.24
CA GLN A 300 19.67 -10.90 -10.30
C GLN A 300 19.46 -9.51 -10.91
N ILE A 301 19.36 -8.46 -10.08
CA ILE A 301 19.19 -7.09 -10.59
C ILE A 301 20.43 -6.60 -11.32
N LYS A 302 21.64 -6.95 -10.87
CA LYS A 302 22.88 -6.68 -11.62
C LYS A 302 22.83 -7.30 -13.02
N LEU A 303 22.44 -8.57 -13.11
CA LEU A 303 22.34 -9.30 -14.37
C LEU A 303 21.28 -8.69 -15.30
N TRP A 304 20.12 -8.31 -14.76
CA TRP A 304 19.09 -7.58 -15.51
C TRP A 304 19.63 -6.22 -16.01
N GLY A 305 20.45 -5.56 -15.21
CA GLY A 305 21.16 -4.32 -15.55
C GLY A 305 22.18 -4.43 -16.67
N GLN A 306 22.73 -5.63 -16.91
CA GLN A 306 23.82 -5.87 -17.86
C GLN A 306 23.35 -6.45 -19.20
N LYS A 307 22.26 -7.23 -19.21
CA LYS A 307 21.78 -7.94 -20.40
C LYS A 307 20.53 -7.28 -20.95
N SER A 308 20.54 -6.94 -22.24
CA SER A 308 19.36 -6.48 -22.98
C SER A 308 18.41 -7.65 -23.27
N ASN A 309 17.72 -8.13 -22.24
CA ASN A 309 16.67 -9.14 -22.34
C ASN A 309 15.32 -8.51 -21.97
N PHE A 310 14.42 -8.42 -22.96
CA PHE A 310 13.07 -7.87 -22.79
C PHE A 310 12.26 -8.54 -21.67
N VAL A 311 12.44 -9.85 -21.46
CA VAL A 311 11.75 -10.56 -20.38
C VAL A 311 12.22 -10.07 -19.01
N ALA A 312 13.53 -9.89 -18.83
CA ALA A 312 14.11 -9.40 -17.58
C ALA A 312 13.66 -7.97 -17.26
N ILE A 313 13.59 -7.11 -18.29
CA ILE A 313 13.11 -5.73 -18.17
C ILE A 313 11.65 -5.69 -17.70
N ARG A 314 10.78 -6.51 -18.30
CA ARG A 314 9.37 -6.58 -17.91
C ARG A 314 9.18 -7.05 -16.47
N LEU A 315 9.94 -8.06 -16.05
CA LEU A 315 9.88 -8.60 -14.68
C LEU A 315 10.39 -7.55 -13.67
N SER A 316 11.40 -6.77 -14.05
CA SER A 316 11.92 -5.68 -13.21
C SER A 316 10.88 -4.61 -12.92
N ASP A 317 9.99 -4.32 -13.86
CA ASP A 317 8.96 -3.30 -13.74
C ASP A 317 7.95 -3.60 -12.61
N ILE A 318 7.61 -4.88 -12.42
CA ILE A 318 6.78 -5.36 -11.32
C ILE A 318 7.60 -5.35 -10.01
N PHE A 319 8.84 -5.82 -10.08
CA PHE A 319 9.75 -5.90 -8.93
C PHE A 319 9.99 -4.53 -8.28
N PHE A 320 10.32 -3.47 -9.03
CA PHE A 320 10.64 -2.16 -8.45
C PHE A 320 9.52 -1.54 -7.62
N ASP A 321 8.33 -2.09 -7.69
CA ASP A 321 7.20 -1.72 -6.86
C ASP A 321 6.91 -2.77 -5.79
N PHE A 322 7.93 -3.22 -5.06
CA PHE A 322 7.74 -4.11 -3.92
C PHE A 322 7.61 -3.37 -2.57
N GLN A 323 6.85 -3.95 -1.64
CA GLN A 323 6.89 -3.61 -0.21
C GLN A 323 6.81 -4.89 0.65
N PRO A 324 7.42 -4.90 1.86
CA PRO A 324 7.27 -6.02 2.78
C PRO A 324 5.86 -6.05 3.39
N VAL A 325 5.32 -7.26 3.58
CA VAL A 325 4.02 -7.48 4.24
C VAL A 325 4.10 -8.35 5.49
N TRP A 326 5.11 -9.23 5.55
CA TRP A 326 5.34 -10.14 6.68
C TRP A 326 6.83 -10.50 6.78
N GLY A 327 7.28 -10.90 7.97
CA GLY A 327 8.66 -11.34 8.23
C GLY A 327 9.62 -10.19 8.53
N ASP A 328 10.91 -10.39 8.26
CA ASP A 328 11.97 -9.43 8.54
C ASP A 328 11.98 -8.28 7.52
N VAL A 329 11.30 -7.18 7.87
CA VAL A 329 11.17 -5.99 7.01
C VAL A 329 12.50 -5.35 6.63
N GLU A 330 13.56 -5.55 7.42
CA GLU A 330 14.87 -4.94 7.13
C GLU A 330 15.52 -5.54 5.89
N LEU A 331 15.30 -6.84 5.60
CA LEU A 331 15.74 -7.46 4.36
C LEU A 331 15.17 -6.73 3.13
N ALA A 332 13.90 -6.37 3.17
CA ALA A 332 13.23 -5.63 2.10
C ALA A 332 13.76 -4.19 1.99
N HIS A 333 13.97 -3.51 3.11
CA HIS A 333 14.55 -2.16 3.12
C HIS A 333 16.00 -2.15 2.61
N GLN A 334 16.81 -3.13 3.00
CA GLN A 334 18.18 -3.27 2.51
C GLN A 334 18.21 -3.54 1.00
N LEU A 335 17.33 -4.41 0.51
CA LEU A 335 17.20 -4.66 -0.93
C LEU A 335 16.80 -3.37 -1.67
N ARG A 336 15.81 -2.62 -1.16
CA ARG A 336 15.33 -1.36 -1.74
C ARG A 336 16.47 -0.36 -1.89
N ARG A 337 17.19 -0.07 -0.80
CA ARG A 337 18.31 0.89 -0.80
C ARG A 337 19.42 0.48 -1.76
N THR A 338 19.73 -0.82 -1.81
CA THR A 338 20.81 -1.34 -2.66
C THR A 338 20.44 -1.24 -4.13
N VAL A 339 19.23 -1.68 -4.48
CA VAL A 339 18.73 -1.68 -5.84
C VAL A 339 18.53 -0.26 -6.36
N SER A 340 17.94 0.65 -5.57
CA SER A 340 17.76 2.05 -5.99
C SER A 340 19.09 2.70 -6.38
N ARG A 341 20.15 2.51 -5.57
CA ARG A 341 21.50 3.02 -5.88
C ARG A 341 22.12 2.37 -7.11
N LEU A 342 21.88 1.08 -7.32
CA LEU A 342 22.40 0.35 -8.46
C LEU A 342 21.79 0.84 -9.78
N ILE A 343 20.48 1.02 -9.78
CA ILE A 343 19.72 1.46 -10.96
C ILE A 343 19.95 2.93 -11.27
N GLN A 344 20.01 3.79 -10.26
CA GLN A 344 20.35 5.21 -10.42
C GLN A 344 21.69 5.39 -11.17
N LYS A 345 22.65 4.49 -10.93
CA LYS A 345 23.97 4.49 -11.59
C LYS A 345 24.01 3.72 -12.92
N ASN A 346 22.87 3.26 -13.43
CA ASN A 346 22.80 2.48 -14.66
C ASN A 346 21.84 3.12 -15.71
N PRO A 347 22.25 4.21 -16.38
CA PRO A 347 21.46 4.85 -17.43
C PRO A 347 21.07 3.91 -18.58
N PHE A 348 21.96 2.96 -18.90
CA PHE A 348 21.68 1.95 -19.94
C PHE A 348 20.45 1.12 -19.59
N PHE A 349 20.36 0.62 -18.36
CA PHE A 349 19.21 -0.16 -17.91
C PHE A 349 17.92 0.66 -17.91
N LEU A 350 17.95 1.91 -17.44
CA LEU A 350 16.81 2.81 -17.49
C LEU A 350 16.33 3.06 -18.93
N LYS A 351 17.26 3.24 -19.88
CA LYS A 351 16.94 3.33 -21.31
C LYS A 351 16.29 2.06 -21.83
N GLN A 352 16.77 0.88 -21.44
CA GLN A 352 16.16 -0.40 -21.84
C GLN A 352 14.74 -0.57 -21.26
N MET A 353 14.53 -0.21 -19.99
CA MET A 353 13.19 -0.15 -19.37
C MET A 353 12.24 0.78 -20.12
N PHE A 354 12.75 1.89 -20.64
CA PHE A 354 11.96 2.80 -21.46
C PHE A 354 11.57 2.18 -22.81
N LEU A 355 12.53 1.57 -23.52
CA LEU A 355 12.29 1.02 -24.86
C LEU A 355 11.26 -0.13 -24.86
N ASP A 356 11.25 -1.00 -23.85
CA ASP A 356 10.21 -2.05 -23.68
C ASP A 356 8.80 -1.44 -23.53
N LYS A 357 8.68 -0.27 -22.90
CA LYS A 357 7.39 0.42 -22.65
C LYS A 357 6.77 1.07 -23.89
N THR A 358 7.53 1.29 -24.97
CA THR A 358 7.01 1.88 -26.22
C THR A 358 5.90 1.07 -26.88
N GLN A 359 5.64 -0.16 -26.43
CA GLN A 359 4.53 -0.98 -26.92
C GLN A 359 3.17 -0.65 -26.25
N HIS A 360 3.15 0.04 -25.09
CA HIS A 360 1.91 0.39 -24.39
C HIS A 360 1.49 1.84 -24.71
N ASN A 361 0.71 1.99 -25.78
CA ASN A 361 0.22 3.30 -26.22
C ASN A 361 -0.88 3.84 -25.29
N VAL A 362 -0.82 5.14 -24.99
CA VAL A 362 -1.94 5.86 -24.34
C VAL A 362 -3.15 5.81 -25.29
N ALA A 363 -4.37 5.77 -24.76
CA ALA A 363 -5.60 5.67 -25.57
C ALA A 363 -5.96 6.99 -26.27
N LEU A 364 -5.00 7.61 -26.95
CA LEU A 364 -5.16 8.79 -27.77
C LEU A 364 -4.76 8.47 -29.21
N GLY A 365 -5.72 8.61 -30.13
CA GLY A 365 -5.46 8.56 -31.55
C GLY A 365 -4.93 9.89 -32.08
N PHE A 366 -4.52 9.91 -33.36
CA PHE A 366 -3.89 11.04 -34.07
C PHE A 366 -4.67 12.37 -34.07
N LEU A 367 -5.93 12.39 -33.61
CA LEU A 367 -6.78 13.59 -33.50
C LEU A 367 -7.22 13.88 -32.05
N GLY A 368 -6.54 13.33 -31.04
CA GLY A 368 -6.92 13.50 -29.64
C GLY A 368 -8.26 12.84 -29.28
N ARG A 369 -8.61 11.75 -29.98
CA ARG A 369 -9.81 10.93 -29.72
C ARG A 369 -9.41 9.65 -29.00
N PHE A 370 -10.34 9.08 -28.23
CA PHE A 370 -10.10 7.81 -27.54
C PHE A 370 -9.77 6.68 -28.52
N VAL A 371 -8.72 5.90 -28.20
CA VAL A 371 -8.47 4.61 -28.85
C VAL A 371 -9.25 3.56 -28.07
N THR A 372 -10.21 2.93 -28.75
CA THR A 372 -11.05 1.89 -28.17
C THR A 372 -10.66 0.51 -28.71
N GLU A 373 -10.93 -0.53 -27.93
CA GLU A 373 -10.79 -1.92 -28.33
C GLU A 373 -11.59 -2.22 -29.60
N LYS A 374 -10.98 -2.97 -30.53
CA LYS A 374 -11.54 -3.30 -31.85
C LYS A 374 -11.63 -4.79 -32.10
N ALA A 375 -10.70 -5.56 -31.54
CA ALA A 375 -10.53 -6.99 -31.79
C ALA A 375 -11.37 -7.83 -30.83
N ASN A 376 -11.38 -7.50 -29.54
CA ASN A 376 -12.20 -8.23 -28.57
C ASN A 376 -13.67 -7.82 -28.68
N ARG A 377 -14.54 -8.76 -29.06
CA ARG A 377 -15.98 -8.52 -29.24
C ARG A 377 -16.68 -8.08 -27.96
N ASP A 378 -16.26 -8.59 -26.80
CA ASP A 378 -16.89 -8.30 -25.51
C ASP A 378 -16.61 -6.86 -25.04
N TYR A 379 -15.52 -6.27 -25.51
CA TYR A 379 -15.07 -4.94 -25.10
C TYR A 379 -15.03 -3.93 -26.25
N ARG A 380 -15.57 -4.28 -27.42
CA ARG A 380 -15.50 -3.44 -28.63
C ARG A 380 -16.10 -2.05 -28.37
N GLY A 381 -15.33 -1.01 -28.67
CA GLY A 381 -15.74 0.39 -28.43
C GLY A 381 -15.48 0.90 -27.01
N GLN A 382 -14.95 0.07 -26.10
CA GLN A 382 -14.51 0.45 -24.77
C GLN A 382 -13.00 0.75 -24.74
N ILE A 383 -12.54 1.44 -23.70
CA ILE A 383 -11.12 1.74 -23.46
C ILE A 383 -10.64 0.85 -22.32
N ASP A 384 -9.53 0.13 -22.52
CA ASP A 384 -8.81 -0.48 -21.40
C ASP A 384 -8.05 0.61 -20.64
N LEU A 385 -8.69 1.20 -19.64
CA LEU A 385 -8.18 2.39 -18.98
C LEU A 385 -6.93 2.11 -18.12
N LYS A 386 -6.75 0.85 -17.70
CA LYS A 386 -5.54 0.41 -17.00
C LYS A 386 -4.34 0.43 -17.94
N TYR A 387 -4.41 -0.27 -19.07
CA TYR A 387 -3.26 -0.38 -19.98
C TYR A 387 -2.98 0.90 -20.78
N THR A 388 -3.99 1.75 -20.95
CA THR A 388 -3.88 2.95 -21.80
C THR A 388 -3.88 4.27 -21.04
N GLY A 389 -4.01 4.23 -19.71
CA GLY A 389 -3.96 5.40 -18.82
C GLY A 389 -3.03 5.16 -17.63
N THR A 390 -3.42 4.27 -16.72
CA THR A 390 -2.69 4.04 -15.46
C THR A 390 -1.28 3.50 -15.70
N VAL A 391 -1.14 2.43 -16.49
CA VAL A 391 0.16 1.79 -16.74
C VAL A 391 1.18 2.74 -17.37
N PRO A 392 0.85 3.53 -18.42
CA PRO A 392 1.76 4.54 -18.97
C PRO A 392 2.20 5.59 -17.95
N LEU A 393 1.27 6.13 -17.14
CA LEU A 393 1.58 7.13 -16.12
C LEU A 393 2.51 6.57 -15.04
N VAL A 394 2.13 5.44 -14.44
CA VAL A 394 2.92 4.77 -13.41
C VAL A 394 4.29 4.39 -13.96
N GLY A 395 4.34 3.88 -15.19
CA GLY A 395 5.56 3.46 -15.85
C GLY A 395 6.55 4.62 -16.07
N ALA A 396 6.07 5.79 -16.48
CA ALA A 396 6.89 6.98 -16.69
C ALA A 396 7.36 7.60 -15.36
N VAL A 397 6.46 7.74 -14.39
CA VAL A 397 6.78 8.25 -13.04
C VAL A 397 7.78 7.33 -12.33
N ARG A 398 7.60 6.00 -12.41
CA ARG A 398 8.57 5.02 -11.87
C ARG A 398 9.95 5.19 -12.50
N LEU A 399 10.02 5.38 -13.81
CA LEU A 399 11.30 5.50 -14.50
C LEU A 399 12.06 6.76 -14.05
N LEU A 400 11.37 7.89 -13.92
CA LEU A 400 11.95 9.11 -13.36
C LEU A 400 12.34 8.93 -11.90
N ALA A 401 11.50 8.29 -11.08
CA ALA A 401 11.81 7.98 -9.69
C ALA A 401 13.10 7.15 -9.56
N LEU A 402 13.26 6.10 -10.37
CA LEU A 402 14.46 5.28 -10.40
C LEU A 402 15.70 6.05 -10.85
N ARG A 403 15.58 6.96 -11.81
CA ARG A 403 16.68 7.83 -12.26
C ARG A 403 17.16 8.75 -11.14
N GLU A 404 16.23 9.29 -10.36
CA GLU A 404 16.54 10.24 -9.27
C GLU A 404 16.85 9.55 -7.94
N GLY A 405 16.72 8.22 -7.86
CA GLY A 405 16.94 7.46 -6.62
C GLY A 405 15.81 7.61 -5.58
N VAL A 406 14.61 7.99 -6.01
CA VAL A 406 13.39 8.06 -5.20
C VAL A 406 12.96 6.63 -4.84
N GLU A 407 12.88 6.33 -3.54
CA GLU A 407 12.61 4.96 -3.04
C GLU A 407 11.11 4.68 -2.87
N GLU A 408 10.28 5.73 -2.84
CA GLU A 408 8.83 5.67 -2.74
C GLU A 408 8.25 4.79 -3.86
N THR A 409 7.25 3.98 -3.52
CA THR A 409 6.52 3.14 -4.48
C THR A 409 5.17 3.71 -4.91
N PRO A 410 4.34 4.35 -4.04
CA PRO A 410 3.05 4.87 -4.47
C PRO A 410 3.21 5.96 -5.52
N THR A 411 2.36 5.95 -6.56
CA THR A 411 2.52 6.86 -7.71
C THR A 411 2.41 8.34 -7.31
N LEU A 412 1.45 8.69 -6.45
CA LEU A 412 1.29 10.06 -5.97
C LEU A 412 2.49 10.51 -5.10
N GLU A 413 3.07 9.60 -4.31
CA GLU A 413 4.25 9.90 -3.50
C GLU A 413 5.49 10.11 -4.36
N ARG A 414 5.65 9.32 -5.43
CA ARG A 414 6.70 9.55 -6.44
C ARG A 414 6.55 10.89 -7.13
N ILE A 415 5.33 11.25 -7.57
CA ILE A 415 5.07 12.55 -8.21
C ILE A 415 5.46 13.69 -7.25
N ARG A 416 5.08 13.60 -5.98
CA ARG A 416 5.44 14.58 -4.95
C ARG A 416 6.96 14.65 -4.70
N ALA A 417 7.62 13.50 -4.57
CA ALA A 417 9.06 13.42 -4.34
C ALA A 417 9.86 14.01 -5.53
N LEU A 418 9.46 13.67 -6.76
CA LEU A 418 10.05 14.22 -7.98
C LEU A 418 9.81 15.73 -8.13
N GLY A 419 8.65 16.24 -7.71
CA GLY A 419 8.38 17.67 -7.64
C GLY A 419 9.31 18.40 -6.66
N LYS A 420 9.57 17.82 -5.48
CA LYS A 420 10.55 18.36 -4.51
C LYS A 420 11.97 18.41 -5.06
N LEU A 421 12.32 17.50 -5.96
CA LEU A 421 13.62 17.46 -6.66
C LEU A 421 13.68 18.37 -7.89
N GLY A 422 12.59 19.07 -8.24
CA GLY A 422 12.52 19.95 -9.41
C GLY A 422 12.38 19.23 -10.75
N VAL A 423 12.07 17.93 -10.75
CA VAL A 423 11.88 17.13 -11.99
C VAL A 423 10.52 17.41 -12.64
N PHE A 424 9.56 17.84 -11.82
CA PHE A 424 8.27 18.35 -12.27
C PHE A 424 8.11 19.80 -11.82
N SER A 425 7.59 20.63 -12.72
CA SER A 425 7.03 21.93 -12.34
C SER A 425 5.81 21.73 -11.43
N ALA A 426 5.40 22.78 -10.70
CA ALA A 426 4.21 22.73 -9.86
C ALA A 426 2.94 22.36 -10.65
N SER A 427 2.81 22.89 -11.88
CA SER A 427 1.69 22.56 -12.78
C SER A 427 1.71 21.09 -13.19
N GLU A 428 2.86 20.56 -13.62
CA GLU A 428 2.96 19.14 -13.99
C GLU A 428 2.65 18.23 -12.80
N GLN A 429 3.11 18.59 -11.60
CA GLN A 429 2.81 17.83 -10.39
C GLN A 429 1.29 17.78 -10.13
N GLU A 430 0.61 18.91 -10.26
CA GLU A 430 -0.85 19.02 -10.10
C GLU A 430 -1.59 18.21 -11.18
N ASP A 431 -1.25 18.41 -12.45
CA ASP A 431 -1.87 17.76 -13.60
C ASP A 431 -1.73 16.24 -13.54
N LEU A 432 -0.53 15.72 -13.23
CA LEU A 432 -0.27 14.29 -13.15
C LEU A 432 -0.96 13.65 -11.93
N SER A 433 -0.99 14.35 -10.80
CA SER A 433 -1.69 13.87 -9.60
C SER A 433 -3.20 13.83 -9.81
N ALA A 434 -3.76 14.85 -10.46
CA ALA A 434 -5.17 14.92 -10.84
C ALA A 434 -5.52 13.83 -11.86
N ALA A 435 -4.66 13.61 -12.86
CA ALA A 435 -4.82 12.54 -13.84
C ALA A 435 -4.87 11.15 -13.17
N PHE A 436 -3.93 10.84 -12.27
CA PHE A 436 -3.94 9.57 -11.55
C PHE A 436 -5.21 9.39 -10.71
N SER A 437 -5.62 10.44 -9.99
CA SER A 437 -6.81 10.41 -9.14
C SER A 437 -8.11 10.20 -9.94
N LEU A 438 -8.23 10.86 -11.09
CA LEU A 438 -9.36 10.70 -12.01
C LEU A 438 -9.43 9.28 -12.60
N LEU A 439 -8.28 8.73 -13.02
CA LEU A 439 -8.22 7.35 -13.53
C LEU A 439 -8.66 6.35 -12.45
N ALA A 440 -8.20 6.54 -11.20
CA ALA A 440 -8.60 5.70 -10.07
C ALA A 440 -10.11 5.80 -9.79
N GLU A 441 -10.68 7.01 -9.84
CA GLU A 441 -12.11 7.26 -9.67
C GLU A 441 -12.95 6.54 -10.73
N ILE A 442 -12.65 6.75 -12.01
CA ILE A 442 -13.38 6.12 -13.13
C ILE A 442 -13.29 4.59 -13.05
N LEU A 443 -12.10 4.05 -12.75
CA LEU A 443 -11.91 2.61 -12.64
C LEU A 443 -12.67 2.02 -11.45
N LEU A 444 -12.61 2.66 -10.27
CA LEU A 444 -13.32 2.18 -9.09
C LEU A 444 -14.83 2.23 -9.29
N GLU A 445 -15.36 3.34 -9.82
CA GLU A 445 -16.78 3.49 -10.17
C GLU A 445 -17.23 2.36 -11.10
N LYS A 446 -16.47 2.11 -12.18
CA LYS A 446 -16.77 1.04 -13.14
C LYS A 446 -16.75 -0.33 -12.49
N GLN A 447 -15.75 -0.63 -11.66
CA GLN A 447 -15.64 -1.94 -11.02
C GLN A 447 -16.78 -2.19 -10.03
N LEU A 448 -17.17 -1.17 -9.26
CA LEU A 448 -18.33 -1.23 -8.37
C LEU A 448 -19.63 -1.45 -9.15
N ALA A 449 -19.82 -0.73 -10.27
CA ALA A 449 -20.99 -0.89 -11.13
C ALA A 449 -21.07 -2.27 -11.79
N ASP A 450 -19.94 -2.82 -12.23
CA ASP A 450 -19.88 -4.19 -12.78
C ASP A 450 -20.20 -5.24 -11.73
N PHE A 451 -19.61 -5.12 -10.54
CA PHE A 451 -19.88 -6.02 -9.43
C PHE A 451 -21.36 -6.03 -9.06
N ASN A 452 -21.97 -4.85 -8.89
CA ASN A 452 -23.39 -4.71 -8.57
C ASN A 452 -24.33 -5.25 -9.65
N SER A 453 -23.87 -5.26 -10.90
CA SER A 453 -24.64 -5.78 -12.03
C SER A 453 -24.38 -7.27 -12.31
N GLY A 454 -23.58 -7.96 -11.47
CA GLY A 454 -23.16 -9.34 -11.71
C GLY A 454 -22.31 -9.53 -12.97
N ARG A 455 -21.74 -8.44 -13.53
CA ARG A 455 -20.85 -8.49 -14.69
C ARG A 455 -19.43 -8.83 -14.26
N ARG A 456 -18.65 -9.37 -15.21
CA ARG A 456 -17.22 -9.57 -15.01
C ARG A 456 -16.53 -8.23 -14.77
N VAL A 457 -15.98 -8.05 -13.57
CA VAL A 457 -15.22 -6.86 -13.19
C VAL A 457 -13.91 -6.80 -13.99
N GLY A 458 -13.59 -5.63 -14.52
CA GLY A 458 -12.40 -5.43 -15.34
C GLY A 458 -11.99 -3.96 -15.42
N TYR A 459 -11.15 -3.65 -16.41
CA TYR A 459 -10.57 -2.32 -16.61
C TYR A 459 -11.10 -1.61 -17.87
N TYR A 460 -12.07 -2.22 -18.54
CA TYR A 460 -12.69 -1.66 -19.74
C TYR A 460 -13.81 -0.69 -19.37
N VAL A 461 -13.70 0.54 -19.89
CA VAL A 461 -14.64 1.64 -19.66
C VAL A 461 -15.25 2.04 -20.98
N ASP A 462 -16.58 2.03 -21.09
CA ASP A 462 -17.27 2.59 -22.25
C ASP A 462 -17.28 4.13 -22.14
N PRO A 463 -16.64 4.87 -23.07
CA PRO A 463 -16.65 6.32 -23.01
C PRO A 463 -18.05 6.94 -23.06
N LYS A 464 -19.04 6.21 -23.59
CA LYS A 464 -20.43 6.68 -23.68
C LYS A 464 -21.13 6.71 -22.32
N THR A 465 -20.68 5.92 -21.35
CA THR A 465 -21.24 5.94 -19.99
C THR A 465 -20.69 7.09 -19.15
N LEU A 466 -19.62 7.74 -19.60
CA LEU A 466 -19.02 8.89 -18.92
C LEU A 466 -19.78 10.19 -19.26
N SER A 467 -19.98 11.02 -18.24
CA SER A 467 -20.55 12.37 -18.42
C SER A 467 -19.70 13.21 -19.40
N LYS A 468 -20.27 14.26 -20.00
CA LYS A 468 -19.54 15.15 -20.90
C LYS A 468 -18.29 15.76 -20.21
N ARG A 469 -18.41 16.09 -18.92
CA ARG A 469 -17.31 16.61 -18.09
C ARG A 469 -16.24 15.54 -17.83
N GLN A 470 -16.63 14.34 -17.40
CA GLN A 470 -15.68 13.24 -17.19
C GLN A 470 -14.92 12.88 -18.47
N ARG A 471 -15.59 12.84 -19.62
CA ARG A 471 -14.91 12.62 -20.91
C ARG A 471 -13.87 13.68 -21.23
N TRP A 472 -14.20 14.96 -20.98
CA TRP A 472 -13.26 16.05 -21.21
C TRP A 472 -12.06 15.97 -20.26
N LEU A 473 -12.31 15.79 -18.96
CA LEU A 473 -11.25 15.62 -17.96
C LEU A 473 -10.37 14.40 -18.26
N LEU A 474 -10.98 13.28 -18.70
CA LEU A 474 -10.23 12.09 -19.06
C LEU A 474 -9.35 12.34 -20.30
N LEU A 475 -9.86 13.03 -21.32
CA LEU A 475 -9.05 13.41 -22.47
C LEU A 475 -7.87 14.29 -22.08
N ASP A 476 -8.08 15.24 -21.18
CA ASP A 476 -7.05 16.13 -20.66
C ASP A 476 -6.00 15.35 -19.86
N ALA A 477 -6.43 14.50 -18.93
CA ALA A 477 -5.55 13.60 -18.18
C ALA A 477 -4.69 12.72 -19.09
N LEU A 478 -5.29 12.09 -20.11
CA LEU A 478 -4.54 11.28 -21.06
C LEU A 478 -3.53 12.11 -21.87
N ARG A 479 -3.82 13.39 -22.17
CA ARG A 479 -2.88 14.29 -22.84
C ARG A 479 -1.69 14.61 -21.94
N SER A 480 -1.91 14.90 -20.67
CA SER A 480 -0.83 15.14 -19.70
C SER A 480 0.05 13.90 -19.52
N ILE A 481 -0.55 12.71 -19.47
CA ILE A 481 0.18 11.43 -19.42
C ILE A 481 0.99 11.22 -20.71
N ASN A 482 0.41 11.53 -21.87
CA ASN A 482 1.10 11.41 -23.16
C ASN A 482 2.27 12.40 -23.26
N ALA A 483 2.07 13.65 -22.85
CA ALA A 483 3.12 14.66 -22.81
C ALA A 483 4.28 14.24 -21.89
N LEU A 484 3.99 13.71 -20.71
CA LEU A 484 5.01 13.12 -19.83
C LEU A 484 5.75 11.98 -20.53
N ARG A 485 5.03 11.05 -21.17
CA ARG A 485 5.65 9.92 -21.88
C ARG A 485 6.56 10.38 -23.00
N ASP A 486 6.14 11.38 -23.78
CA ASP A 486 6.92 11.92 -24.89
C ASP A 486 8.14 12.71 -24.40
N ARG A 487 8.02 13.43 -23.27
CA ARG A 487 9.15 14.08 -22.59
C ARG A 487 10.16 13.05 -22.09
N VAL A 488 9.70 12.03 -21.39
CA VAL A 488 10.52 10.90 -20.92
C VAL A 488 11.16 10.19 -22.11
N HIS A 489 10.44 10.00 -23.22
CA HIS A 489 11.00 9.46 -24.45
C HIS A 489 12.19 10.29 -24.93
N TYR A 490 12.01 11.60 -25.05
CA TYR A 490 13.08 12.51 -25.43
C TYR A 490 14.26 12.44 -24.45
N GLU A 491 14.04 12.54 -23.14
CA GLU A 491 15.13 12.54 -22.14
C GLU A 491 15.98 11.25 -22.18
N PHE A 492 15.38 10.08 -22.42
CA PHE A 492 16.10 8.80 -22.46
C PHE A 492 16.59 8.39 -23.87
N THR A 493 16.14 9.05 -24.94
CA THR A 493 16.60 8.81 -26.32
C THR A 493 17.54 9.88 -26.85
N ALA A 494 17.36 11.14 -26.45
CA ALA A 494 18.11 12.31 -26.89
C ALA A 494 19.41 12.57 -26.11
N GLN A 495 19.73 11.79 -25.07
CA GLN A 495 21.11 11.69 -24.54
C GLN A 495 22.11 11.07 -25.55
N LEU A 496 21.77 11.05 -26.83
CA LEU A 496 22.61 10.75 -27.98
C LEU A 496 22.89 12.05 -28.72
N PHE A 497 23.72 12.93 -28.15
CA PHE A 497 24.74 13.73 -28.85
C PHE A 497 25.75 14.26 -27.83
#